data_AF-A0AAP6DVL2-F1
#
_entry.id   AF-A0AAP6DVL2-F1
#
_cell.length_a   1.000
_cell.length_b   1.000
_cell.length_c   1.000
_cell.angle_alpha   90.00
_cell.angle_beta   90.00
_cell.angle_gamma   90.00
#
_symmetry.space_group_name_H-M   'P 1'
#
loop_
_entity.id
_entity.type
_entity.pdbx_description
1 polymer ?
#
loop_
_entity_poly.entity_id
_entity_poly.type
_entity_poly.pdbx_seq_one_letter_code
_entity_poly.pdbx_strand_id
1 'polypeptide(L)'
;MKIENKQIARYFKLEDGKFYTSHILNKKLDEPIGNEKNTEFLVSFCDGSQLSSEDFTAHVVEQTNESLLVSFYHSEIQLTIFYSKREDVLAKEVTILSSSKTINYIDVEQFGFANLEQVYIPKQQEDIKEMAGFSGYYVELGQPIYAKSFFFGMEFPMGENRLVDQTYFSRYYVGHEIKEPKKIWPVVIGAASGFEKASIQQEFFTYISGIAQPSYFRKQYNSWYDHMTAIDEGIIVKSFEEISHGFEDNGVKLDAYVVDDGWCDYQSVWEFNEKFPNGLTKVKALVNNLGASLGLWIGPRGGYNGTEVIMSDWLEAHPEFGSKNTLSNDVNIGDFNYLEGMKQKMLDYQKKYDISYWKIDGWLLKPDKPDPSGEFAMHTMTPVYEFLIDLLKDLRAERGDRDCWLNLTSYVNPSPWFLQWVNSLWIQISQDVGFTENAGNDIQRMITYRDCQYEEFLAKRDIQLPLWSLYNHEPVYASTAHTWYMDHQMYASVEEFEDYLLFISTRGNAFWEFHYSYTMFDQERWKANARAVKWIENNYSTLKHSQMIGGKPSEFEIYGYRCIDEDVGKEILSLRNPASHSATIQLDNINLSDYQLVRGDYKALTETEYELAPYTILIAEKLGG
;
A
#
# COMPACT_ATOMS: atom_id res chain seq x y z
N MET A 1 -1.23 -34.03 17.63
CA MET A 1 -1.76 -33.82 16.26
C MET A 1 -0.86 -32.81 15.55
N LYS A 2 -0.88 -32.70 14.22
CA LYS A 2 -0.14 -31.64 13.51
C LYS A 2 -0.77 -31.30 12.16
N ILE A 3 -0.48 -30.10 11.68
CA ILE A 3 -0.63 -29.73 10.26
C ILE A 3 0.74 -29.29 9.74
N GLU A 4 1.06 -29.59 8.48
CA GLU A 4 2.36 -29.21 7.89
C GLU A 4 2.31 -29.05 6.38
N ASN A 5 3.08 -28.11 5.85
CA ASN A 5 3.41 -28.02 4.43
C ASN A 5 4.90 -28.37 4.22
N LYS A 6 5.48 -27.98 3.08
CA LYS A 6 6.90 -28.23 2.79
C LYS A 6 7.84 -27.46 3.72
N GLN A 7 7.41 -26.31 4.23
CA GLN A 7 8.25 -25.31 4.91
C GLN A 7 8.03 -25.29 6.43
N ILE A 8 6.84 -25.66 6.91
CA ILE A 8 6.41 -25.46 8.30
C ILE A 8 5.60 -26.64 8.79
N ALA A 9 5.73 -26.97 10.08
CA ALA A 9 4.79 -27.84 10.79
C ALA A 9 4.34 -27.20 12.10
N ARG A 10 3.04 -27.25 12.40
CA ARG A 10 2.46 -26.81 13.69
C ARG A 10 1.94 -28.02 14.45
N TYR A 11 2.39 -28.18 15.69
CA TYR A 11 2.09 -29.35 16.52
C TYR A 11 1.14 -29.00 17.64
N PHE A 12 0.04 -29.76 17.75
CA PHE A 12 -1.03 -29.53 18.71
C PHE A 12 -1.16 -30.66 19.73
N LYS A 13 -1.64 -30.29 20.91
CA LYS A 13 -2.05 -31.18 21.98
C LYS A 13 -3.53 -30.97 22.30
N LEU A 14 -4.20 -32.06 22.67
CA LEU A 14 -5.54 -32.07 23.24
C LEU A 14 -5.48 -32.96 24.48
N GLU A 15 -5.48 -32.33 25.66
CA GLU A 15 -5.33 -33.00 26.96
C GLU A 15 -6.45 -32.47 27.86
N ASP A 16 -7.24 -33.37 28.47
CA ASP A 16 -8.35 -33.02 29.37
C ASP A 16 -9.34 -31.99 28.79
N GLY A 17 -9.60 -32.07 27.48
CA GLY A 17 -10.49 -31.15 26.77
C GLY A 17 -9.90 -29.77 26.49
N LYS A 18 -8.59 -29.56 26.72
CA LYS A 18 -7.86 -28.33 26.40
C LYS A 18 -7.01 -28.52 25.16
N PHE A 19 -7.22 -27.67 24.16
CA PHE A 19 -6.50 -27.71 22.89
C PHE A 19 -5.51 -26.55 22.79
N TYR A 20 -4.26 -26.85 22.45
CA TYR A 20 -3.23 -25.84 22.27
C TYR A 20 -2.09 -26.29 21.35
N THR A 21 -1.38 -25.33 20.81
CA THR A 21 -0.17 -25.45 20.02
C THR A 21 0.99 -25.60 20.97
N SER A 22 1.70 -26.71 20.85
CA SER A 22 2.89 -26.99 21.66
C SER A 22 4.14 -26.31 21.09
N HIS A 23 4.31 -26.35 19.78
CA HIS A 23 5.44 -25.75 19.08
C HIS A 23 5.16 -25.64 17.58
N ILE A 24 5.95 -24.80 16.91
CA ILE A 24 6.02 -24.66 15.46
C ILE A 24 7.43 -25.03 15.01
N LEU A 25 7.57 -25.85 13.98
CA LEU A 25 8.85 -26.29 13.41
C LEU A 25 9.09 -25.58 12.07
N ASN A 26 10.22 -24.89 11.96
CA ASN A 26 10.71 -24.42 10.67
C ASN A 26 11.44 -25.57 9.99
N LYS A 27 10.86 -26.14 8.95
CA LYS A 27 11.45 -27.29 8.23
C LYS A 27 12.63 -26.90 7.34
N LYS A 28 12.81 -25.61 7.05
CA LYS A 28 13.98 -25.09 6.33
C LYS A 28 15.24 -25.15 7.19
N LEU A 29 15.10 -24.96 8.51
CA LEU A 29 16.20 -24.88 9.47
C LEU A 29 16.25 -26.05 10.47
N ASP A 30 15.24 -26.92 10.45
CA ASP A 30 15.02 -27.99 11.44
C ASP A 30 14.98 -27.48 12.89
N GLU A 31 14.43 -26.27 13.09
CA GLU A 31 14.38 -25.61 14.39
C GLU A 31 12.93 -25.49 14.92
N PRO A 32 12.62 -26.12 16.07
CA PRO A 32 11.33 -25.96 16.74
C PRO A 32 11.32 -24.75 17.66
N ILE A 33 10.23 -23.98 17.62
CA ILE A 33 9.93 -22.90 18.56
C ILE A 33 8.78 -23.35 19.45
N GLY A 34 9.06 -23.50 20.74
CA GLY A 34 8.07 -23.81 21.76
C GLY A 34 7.08 -22.66 21.97
N ASN A 35 5.83 -23.01 22.25
CA ASN A 35 4.82 -22.06 22.72
C ASN A 35 4.79 -22.08 24.25
N GLU A 36 5.20 -20.97 24.88
CA GLU A 36 5.20 -20.82 26.34
C GLU A 36 3.83 -20.45 26.91
N LYS A 37 2.80 -20.39 26.06
CA LYS A 37 1.40 -20.23 26.42
C LYS A 37 0.61 -21.46 25.96
N ASN A 38 -0.32 -21.93 26.77
CA ASN A 38 -1.27 -22.99 26.36
C ASN A 38 -2.56 -22.39 25.78
N THR A 39 -2.49 -21.14 25.34
CA THR A 39 -3.62 -20.36 24.84
C THR A 39 -3.57 -20.27 23.32
N GLU A 40 -4.67 -20.57 22.64
CA GLU A 40 -4.84 -20.40 21.19
C GLU A 40 -5.46 -19.07 20.82
N PHE A 41 -6.40 -18.58 21.63
CA PHE A 41 -7.11 -17.34 21.38
C PHE A 41 -7.55 -16.74 22.71
N LEU A 42 -7.85 -15.44 22.68
CA LEU A 42 -8.44 -14.71 23.80
C LEU A 42 -9.63 -13.91 23.29
N VAL A 43 -10.77 -14.04 23.94
CA VAL A 43 -11.95 -13.21 23.70
C VAL A 43 -12.07 -12.21 24.83
N SER A 44 -12.12 -10.92 24.50
CA SER A 44 -12.42 -9.86 25.46
C SER A 44 -13.82 -9.32 25.20
N PHE A 45 -14.62 -9.17 26.25
CA PHE A 45 -15.97 -8.62 26.20
C PHE A 45 -16.00 -7.16 26.61
N CYS A 46 -17.02 -6.41 26.19
CA CYS A 46 -17.19 -5.00 26.54
C CYS A 46 -17.47 -4.76 28.03
N ASP A 47 -17.86 -5.79 28.80
CA ASP A 47 -18.01 -5.73 30.26
C ASP A 47 -16.68 -5.87 31.02
N GLY A 48 -15.56 -6.03 30.29
CA GLY A 48 -14.22 -6.21 30.81
C GLY A 48 -13.86 -7.67 31.14
N SER A 49 -14.79 -8.61 31.03
CA SER A 49 -14.49 -10.03 31.19
C SER A 49 -13.67 -10.56 30.01
N GLN A 50 -12.87 -11.59 30.26
CA GLN A 50 -12.06 -12.25 29.24
C GLN A 50 -12.18 -13.77 29.36
N LEU A 51 -12.16 -14.44 28.23
CA LEU A 51 -12.10 -15.90 28.15
C LEU A 51 -10.98 -16.29 27.18
N SER A 52 -10.03 -17.05 27.69
CA SER A 52 -8.97 -17.67 26.90
C SER A 52 -9.43 -19.03 26.38
N SER A 53 -8.74 -19.61 25.39
CA SER A 53 -9.03 -20.99 24.97
C SER A 53 -8.93 -22.02 26.10
N GLU A 54 -8.23 -21.71 27.19
CA GLU A 54 -8.13 -22.57 28.38
C GLU A 54 -9.43 -22.60 29.19
N ASP A 55 -10.37 -21.67 28.97
CA ASP A 55 -11.68 -21.65 29.63
C ASP A 55 -12.73 -22.50 28.89
N PHE A 56 -12.41 -22.99 27.69
CA PHE A 56 -13.32 -23.74 26.83
C PHE A 56 -13.10 -25.26 26.96
N THR A 57 -14.11 -26.03 26.59
CA THR A 57 -13.95 -27.45 26.25
C THR A 57 -13.78 -27.57 24.73
N ALA A 58 -12.66 -28.14 24.30
CA ALA A 58 -12.31 -28.30 22.90
C ALA A 58 -12.57 -29.72 22.40
N HIS A 59 -13.08 -29.83 21.16
CA HIS A 59 -13.30 -31.09 20.48
C HIS A 59 -12.79 -31.02 19.04
N VAL A 60 -12.01 -32.02 18.62
CA VAL A 60 -11.63 -32.15 17.21
C VAL A 60 -12.84 -32.62 16.43
N VAL A 61 -13.30 -31.79 15.49
CA VAL A 61 -14.44 -32.06 14.62
C VAL A 61 -14.00 -32.86 13.40
N GLU A 62 -12.90 -32.43 12.79
CA GLU A 62 -12.33 -33.06 11.60
C GLU A 62 -10.81 -32.92 11.62
N GLN A 63 -10.11 -33.97 11.19
CA GLN A 63 -8.68 -33.93 10.95
C GLN A 63 -8.37 -34.64 9.62
N THR A 64 -7.70 -33.93 8.73
CA THR A 64 -7.16 -34.47 7.48
C THR A 64 -5.64 -34.24 7.42
N ASN A 65 -5.01 -34.60 6.31
CA ASN A 65 -3.61 -34.25 6.07
C ASN A 65 -3.42 -32.77 5.66
N GLU A 66 -4.52 -32.09 5.33
CA GLU A 66 -4.53 -30.71 4.82
C GLU A 66 -5.05 -29.71 5.86
N SER A 67 -5.91 -30.18 6.78
CA SER A 67 -6.66 -29.32 7.69
C SER A 67 -6.97 -29.97 9.03
N LEU A 68 -7.28 -29.13 10.01
CA LEU A 68 -7.75 -29.52 11.34
C LEU A 68 -8.84 -28.53 11.78
N LEU A 69 -10.04 -29.03 12.03
CA LEU A 69 -11.17 -28.26 12.54
C LEU A 69 -11.42 -28.63 14.00
N VAL A 70 -11.39 -27.63 14.88
CA VAL A 70 -11.61 -27.80 16.32
C VAL A 70 -12.75 -26.90 16.77
N SER A 71 -13.72 -27.45 17.49
CA SER A 71 -14.77 -26.68 18.14
C SER A 71 -14.38 -26.36 19.58
N PHE A 72 -14.75 -25.16 20.03
CA PHE A 72 -14.55 -24.69 21.39
C PHE A 72 -15.91 -24.28 21.96
N TYR A 73 -16.27 -24.89 23.09
CA TYR A 73 -17.52 -24.66 23.77
C TYR A 73 -17.31 -24.01 25.13
N HIS A 74 -17.98 -22.88 25.34
CA HIS A 74 -18.22 -22.25 26.64
C HIS A 74 -19.70 -21.84 26.72
N SER A 75 -20.24 -21.69 27.93
CA SER A 75 -21.67 -21.36 28.11
C SER A 75 -22.07 -20.00 27.48
N GLU A 76 -21.12 -19.07 27.38
CA GLU A 76 -21.34 -17.70 26.87
C GLU A 76 -20.96 -17.52 25.40
N ILE A 77 -20.16 -18.43 24.84
CA ILE A 77 -19.61 -18.29 23.48
C ILE A 77 -19.23 -19.64 22.91
N GLN A 78 -19.53 -19.84 21.63
CA GLN A 78 -19.15 -21.01 20.87
C GLN A 78 -18.42 -20.57 19.60
N LEU A 79 -17.30 -21.22 19.31
CA LEU A 79 -16.53 -20.94 18.11
C LEU A 79 -15.85 -22.20 17.56
N THR A 80 -15.43 -22.12 16.31
CA THR A 80 -14.55 -23.11 15.69
C THR A 80 -13.26 -22.45 15.23
N ILE A 81 -12.18 -23.23 15.25
CA ILE A 81 -10.92 -22.87 14.63
C ILE A 81 -10.61 -23.86 13.53
N PHE A 82 -10.42 -23.34 12.33
CA PHE A 82 -9.99 -24.07 11.16
C PHE A 82 -8.51 -23.76 10.89
N TYR A 83 -7.66 -24.76 11.16
CA TYR A 83 -6.26 -24.72 10.75
C TYR A 83 -6.14 -25.38 9.38
N SER A 84 -5.46 -24.74 8.45
CA SER A 84 -5.22 -25.28 7.11
C SER A 84 -3.79 -25.05 6.68
N LYS A 85 -3.24 -25.99 5.93
CA LYS A 85 -1.99 -25.77 5.23
C LYS A 85 -2.26 -25.14 3.87
N ARG A 86 -1.47 -24.12 3.54
CA ARG A 86 -1.29 -23.60 2.19
C ARG A 86 0.11 -23.99 1.70
N GLU A 87 0.44 -23.68 0.46
CA GLU A 87 1.73 -24.07 -0.13
C GLU A 87 2.93 -23.44 0.60
N ASP A 88 2.78 -22.19 1.00
CA ASP A 88 3.77 -21.29 1.57
C ASP A 88 3.58 -21.07 3.08
N VAL A 89 2.33 -20.96 3.54
CA VAL A 89 2.00 -20.67 4.94
C VAL A 89 1.11 -21.72 5.60
N LEU A 90 1.02 -21.66 6.92
CA LEU A 90 -0.09 -22.25 7.68
C LEU A 90 -1.08 -21.14 8.05
N ALA A 91 -2.37 -21.40 7.87
CA ALA A 91 -3.44 -20.45 8.17
C ALA A 91 -4.30 -20.95 9.33
N LYS A 92 -4.71 -20.02 10.19
CA LYS A 92 -5.63 -20.21 11.31
C LYS A 92 -6.81 -19.26 11.15
N GLU A 93 -8.01 -19.81 11.04
CA GLU A 93 -9.23 -19.05 10.86
C GLU A 93 -10.23 -19.35 11.97
N VAL A 94 -10.80 -18.32 12.59
CA VAL A 94 -11.83 -18.45 13.62
C VAL A 94 -13.19 -18.16 13.02
N THR A 95 -14.17 -19.01 13.31
CA THR A 95 -15.60 -18.68 13.12
C THR A 95 -16.27 -18.63 14.48
N ILE A 96 -16.74 -17.45 14.88
CA ILE A 96 -17.55 -17.28 16.08
C ILE A 96 -18.97 -17.70 15.70
N LEU A 97 -19.47 -18.78 16.29
CA LEU A 97 -20.78 -19.35 15.95
C LEU A 97 -21.91 -18.62 16.67
N SER A 98 -21.70 -18.29 17.94
CA SER A 98 -22.62 -17.49 18.75
C SER A 98 -21.91 -16.89 19.95
N SER A 99 -22.43 -15.76 20.43
CA SER A 99 -22.03 -15.18 21.73
C SER A 99 -23.23 -14.53 22.41
N SER A 100 -23.39 -14.78 23.71
CA SER A 100 -24.43 -14.17 24.55
C SER A 100 -24.02 -12.82 25.14
N LYS A 101 -22.79 -12.36 24.88
CA LYS A 101 -22.23 -11.08 25.34
C LYS A 101 -21.67 -10.31 24.16
N THR A 102 -21.63 -8.98 24.29
CA THR A 102 -20.96 -8.11 23.32
C THR A 102 -19.46 -8.34 23.38
N ILE A 103 -18.88 -8.84 22.29
CA ILE A 103 -17.44 -9.03 22.16
C ILE A 103 -16.80 -7.70 21.84
N ASN A 104 -15.78 -7.30 22.60
CA ASN A 104 -14.93 -6.16 22.25
C ASN A 104 -14.00 -6.55 21.11
N TYR A 105 -13.14 -7.53 21.35
CA TYR A 105 -12.21 -8.07 20.37
C TYR A 105 -11.91 -9.55 20.62
N ILE A 106 -11.35 -10.21 19.61
CA ILE A 106 -10.74 -11.53 19.71
C ILE A 106 -9.27 -11.45 19.27
N ASP A 107 -8.37 -11.95 20.11
CA ASP A 107 -7.02 -12.30 19.68
C ASP A 107 -7.12 -13.68 19.01
N VAL A 108 -7.12 -13.69 17.67
CA VAL A 108 -7.28 -14.89 16.83
C VAL A 108 -6.10 -15.85 17.01
N GLU A 109 -4.92 -15.30 17.26
CA GLU A 109 -3.71 -16.04 17.58
C GLU A 109 -3.10 -15.51 18.88
N GLN A 110 -2.63 -16.42 19.74
CA GLN A 110 -1.71 -16.11 20.82
C GLN A 110 -0.54 -17.10 20.79
N PHE A 111 0.68 -16.58 20.89
CA PHE A 111 1.88 -17.41 20.90
C PHE A 111 2.93 -16.84 21.86
N GLY A 112 3.31 -17.62 22.86
CA GLY A 112 4.33 -17.24 23.84
C GLY A 112 5.73 -17.64 23.40
N PHE A 113 6.66 -16.69 23.36
CA PHE A 113 8.07 -16.96 23.14
C PHE A 113 8.81 -17.12 24.48
N ALA A 114 9.83 -17.96 24.51
CA ALA A 114 10.70 -18.15 25.69
C ALA A 114 11.66 -16.98 25.93
N ASN A 115 12.02 -16.25 24.87
CA ASN A 115 12.81 -15.02 24.91
C ASN A 115 12.59 -14.22 23.61
N LEU A 116 13.05 -12.96 23.61
CA LEU A 116 12.90 -12.02 22.49
C LEU A 116 14.13 -11.92 21.57
N GLU A 117 15.06 -12.87 21.65
CA GLU A 117 16.16 -12.92 20.69
C GLU A 117 15.62 -13.16 19.27
N GLN A 118 16.13 -12.44 18.26
CA GLN A 118 15.67 -12.53 16.87
C GLN A 118 14.17 -12.21 16.70
N VAL A 119 13.64 -11.29 17.50
CA VAL A 119 12.27 -10.78 17.35
C VAL A 119 12.34 -9.34 16.86
N TYR A 120 11.61 -9.05 15.78
CA TYR A 120 11.50 -7.74 15.15
C TYR A 120 10.01 -7.38 15.06
N ILE A 121 9.61 -6.38 15.83
CA ILE A 121 8.22 -5.93 15.94
C ILE A 121 8.01 -4.64 15.15
N PRO A 122 6.78 -4.38 14.65
CA PRO A 122 6.41 -3.08 14.15
C PRO A 122 6.77 -1.99 15.16
N LYS A 123 7.36 -0.91 14.68
CA LYS A 123 7.62 0.27 15.52
C LYS A 123 6.29 0.95 15.82
N GLN A 124 6.15 1.44 17.05
CA GLN A 124 5.10 2.40 17.37
C GLN A 124 5.27 3.62 16.45
N GLN A 125 4.19 3.98 15.76
CA GLN A 125 4.22 5.06 14.78
C GLN A 125 3.83 6.39 15.42
N GLU A 126 4.45 7.47 14.93
CA GLU A 126 3.97 8.83 15.18
C GLU A 126 2.84 9.18 14.22
N ASP A 127 1.92 10.05 14.67
CA ASP A 127 0.88 10.64 13.83
C ASP A 127 1.50 11.32 12.60
N ILE A 128 0.84 11.15 11.46
CA ILE A 128 1.30 11.71 10.20
C ILE A 128 0.74 13.14 10.06
N LYS A 129 1.61 14.12 10.22
CA LYS A 129 1.24 15.55 10.19
C LYS A 129 0.72 15.98 8.82
N GLU A 130 1.34 15.45 7.77
CA GLU A 130 1.02 15.68 6.37
C GLU A 130 -0.40 15.20 6.02
N MET A 131 -0.92 14.22 6.76
CA MET A 131 -2.26 13.65 6.64
C MET A 131 -3.19 14.15 7.75
N ALA A 132 -3.21 15.46 8.01
CA ALA A 132 -4.09 16.08 9.01
C ALA A 132 -4.02 15.42 10.41
N GLY A 133 -2.85 14.89 10.79
CA GLY A 133 -2.66 14.16 12.04
C GLY A 133 -3.26 12.76 12.04
N PHE A 134 -3.19 12.04 10.91
CA PHE A 134 -3.63 10.64 10.83
C PHE A 134 -2.90 9.80 11.88
N SER A 135 -3.67 9.13 12.74
CA SER A 135 -3.15 8.51 13.96
C SER A 135 -2.10 7.45 13.68
N GLY A 136 -0.97 7.51 14.38
CA GLY A 136 0.06 6.48 14.33
C GLY A 136 -0.45 5.09 14.73
N TYR A 137 -1.48 5.03 15.59
CA TYR A 137 -2.13 3.75 15.91
C TYR A 137 -2.71 3.08 14.66
N TYR A 138 -3.36 3.84 13.76
CA TYR A 138 -3.90 3.28 12.53
C TYR A 138 -2.78 2.89 11.55
N VAL A 139 -1.72 3.70 11.45
CA VAL A 139 -0.57 3.42 10.58
C VAL A 139 0.12 2.09 10.94
N GLU A 140 0.16 1.73 12.22
CA GLU A 140 0.74 0.47 12.72
C GLU A 140 -0.08 -0.77 12.32
N LEU A 141 -1.39 -0.63 12.07
CA LEU A 141 -2.26 -1.77 11.78
C LEU A 141 -1.86 -2.47 10.47
N GLY A 142 -2.06 -3.79 10.46
CA GLY A 142 -1.73 -4.65 9.32
C GLY A 142 -0.23 -4.89 9.10
N GLN A 143 0.66 -4.27 9.89
CA GLN A 143 2.09 -4.62 9.83
C GLN A 143 2.33 -6.06 10.35
N PRO A 144 3.26 -6.82 9.76
CA PRO A 144 3.61 -8.16 10.22
C PRO A 144 4.52 -8.14 11.44
N ILE A 145 4.58 -9.25 12.17
CA ILE A 145 5.61 -9.51 13.18
C ILE A 145 6.62 -10.49 12.61
N TYR A 146 7.91 -10.24 12.80
CA TYR A 146 8.97 -11.20 12.49
C TYR A 146 9.53 -11.74 13.79
N ALA A 147 9.56 -13.04 13.96
CA ALA A 147 10.08 -13.66 15.17
C ALA A 147 10.79 -14.97 14.86
N LYS A 148 12.00 -15.11 15.38
CA LYS A 148 12.92 -16.22 15.12
C LYS A 148 13.16 -16.36 13.62
N SER A 149 12.63 -17.40 13.00
CA SER A 149 12.74 -17.65 11.56
C SER A 149 11.35 -17.64 10.88
N PHE A 150 10.40 -16.86 11.41
CA PHE A 150 9.02 -16.82 10.93
C PHE A 150 8.49 -15.40 10.77
N PHE A 151 7.54 -15.23 9.87
CA PHE A 151 6.64 -14.08 9.83
C PHE A 151 5.23 -14.47 10.26
N PHE A 152 4.53 -13.51 10.89
CA PHE A 152 3.16 -13.65 11.38
C PHE A 152 2.32 -12.43 10.96
N GLY A 153 1.04 -12.65 10.66
CA GLY A 153 0.09 -11.56 10.46
C GLY A 153 -1.31 -12.03 10.10
N MET A 154 -2.30 -11.14 10.23
CA MET A 154 -3.67 -11.37 9.77
C MET A 154 -3.84 -10.87 8.34
N GLU A 155 -4.52 -11.62 7.48
CA GLU A 155 -4.84 -11.20 6.10
C GLU A 155 -5.94 -10.12 6.03
N PHE A 156 -5.92 -9.20 7.00
CA PHE A 156 -6.83 -8.07 7.15
C PHE A 156 -6.03 -6.81 7.41
N PRO A 157 -6.21 -5.73 6.63
CA PRO A 157 -5.44 -4.51 6.80
C PRO A 157 -5.58 -3.84 8.17
N MET A 158 -6.68 -4.05 8.89
CA MET A 158 -6.87 -3.50 10.25
C MET A 158 -6.59 -4.52 11.36
N GLY A 159 -5.98 -5.66 11.03
CA GLY A 159 -5.52 -6.62 12.01
C GLY A 159 -4.41 -6.02 12.87
N GLU A 160 -4.58 -6.04 14.19
CA GLU A 160 -3.58 -5.55 15.14
C GLU A 160 -2.64 -6.70 15.50
N ASN A 161 -1.40 -6.66 14.98
CA ASN A 161 -0.37 -7.66 15.24
C ASN A 161 0.67 -7.06 16.18
N ARG A 162 0.75 -7.57 17.41
CA ARG A 162 1.63 -7.02 18.44
C ARG A 162 2.28 -8.10 19.26
N LEU A 163 3.32 -7.71 20.00
CA LEU A 163 3.97 -8.56 20.98
C LEU A 163 4.13 -7.78 22.28
N VAL A 164 3.53 -8.30 23.34
CA VAL A 164 3.56 -7.72 24.69
C VAL A 164 3.97 -8.83 25.67
N ASP A 165 4.95 -8.56 26.53
CA ASP A 165 5.42 -9.52 27.55
C ASP A 165 5.72 -10.92 26.98
N GLN A 166 6.44 -10.97 25.85
CA GLN A 166 6.80 -12.20 25.11
C GLN A 166 5.63 -12.98 24.51
N THR A 167 4.42 -12.40 24.54
CA THR A 167 3.24 -12.99 23.92
C THR A 167 2.89 -12.21 22.66
N TYR A 168 3.05 -12.86 21.51
CA TYR A 168 2.46 -12.38 20.27
C TYR A 168 0.96 -12.56 20.31
N PHE A 169 0.22 -11.58 19.79
CA PHE A 169 -1.18 -11.71 19.47
C PHE A 169 -1.53 -11.07 18.12
N SER A 170 -2.55 -11.60 17.49
CA SER A 170 -3.18 -11.03 16.29
C SER A 170 -4.65 -10.78 16.56
N ARG A 171 -5.07 -9.52 16.61
CA ARG A 171 -6.37 -9.10 17.11
C ARG A 171 -7.29 -8.59 16.01
N TYR A 172 -8.56 -8.95 16.16
CA TYR A 172 -9.69 -8.45 15.38
C TYR A 172 -10.76 -7.88 16.32
N TYR A 173 -11.22 -6.65 16.05
CA TYR A 173 -12.29 -6.00 16.83
C TYR A 173 -13.66 -6.39 16.31
N VAL A 174 -14.59 -6.72 17.21
CA VAL A 174 -15.93 -7.24 16.84
C VAL A 174 -16.99 -6.19 17.11
N GLY A 175 -17.11 -5.71 18.36
CA GLY A 175 -18.01 -4.62 18.76
C GLY A 175 -19.49 -4.97 18.93
N HIS A 176 -19.89 -6.24 18.76
CA HIS A 176 -21.29 -6.66 18.85
C HIS A 176 -21.45 -8.10 19.36
N GLU A 177 -22.69 -8.46 19.73
CA GLU A 177 -23.09 -9.85 19.98
C GLU A 177 -23.16 -10.65 18.67
N ILE A 178 -22.75 -11.91 18.69
CA ILE A 178 -22.80 -12.79 17.52
C ILE A 178 -24.06 -13.65 17.58
N LYS A 179 -25.04 -13.34 16.72
CA LYS A 179 -26.29 -14.10 16.55
C LYS A 179 -26.26 -15.02 15.34
N GLU A 180 -25.53 -14.62 14.30
CA GLU A 180 -25.26 -15.41 13.10
C GLU A 180 -23.75 -15.65 13.02
N PRO A 181 -23.29 -16.81 12.52
CA PRO A 181 -21.86 -17.12 12.48
C PRO A 181 -21.04 -16.03 11.77
N LYS A 182 -20.01 -15.51 12.47
CA LYS A 182 -19.06 -14.55 11.91
C LYS A 182 -17.71 -15.22 11.72
N LYS A 183 -17.30 -15.32 10.45
CA LYS A 183 -15.96 -15.77 10.06
C LYS A 183 -15.00 -14.59 10.16
N ILE A 184 -13.91 -14.79 10.89
CA ILE A 184 -12.85 -13.80 11.08
C ILE A 184 -11.75 -14.06 10.06
N TRP A 185 -11.03 -13.01 9.68
CA TRP A 185 -9.92 -13.08 8.77
C TRP A 185 -8.81 -14.03 9.27
N PRO A 186 -8.17 -14.79 8.37
CA PRO A 186 -7.17 -15.77 8.77
C PRO A 186 -5.88 -15.10 9.25
N VAL A 187 -5.27 -15.69 10.28
CA VAL A 187 -3.90 -15.41 10.70
C VAL A 187 -2.97 -16.43 10.05
N VAL A 188 -1.88 -15.95 9.44
CA VAL A 188 -0.92 -16.77 8.70
C VAL A 188 0.45 -16.77 9.37
N ILE A 189 1.15 -17.90 9.23
CA ILE A 189 2.52 -18.11 9.69
C ILE A 189 3.33 -18.66 8.53
N GLY A 190 4.42 -17.97 8.17
CA GLY A 190 5.36 -18.37 7.13
C GLY A 190 6.78 -18.54 7.66
N ALA A 191 7.59 -19.40 7.04
CA ALA A 191 8.97 -19.69 7.46
C ALA A 191 10.02 -19.11 6.52
N ALA A 192 11.07 -18.55 7.12
CA ALA A 192 12.22 -18.01 6.43
C ALA A 192 13.42 -18.94 6.44
N SER A 193 14.39 -18.66 5.57
CA SER A 193 15.65 -19.41 5.45
C SER A 193 16.75 -18.92 6.40
N GLY A 194 16.45 -17.95 7.28
CA GLY A 194 17.37 -17.41 8.27
C GLY A 194 16.65 -16.63 9.37
N PHE A 195 17.42 -16.15 10.36
CA PHE A 195 16.94 -15.41 11.54
C PHE A 195 17.09 -13.89 11.41
N GLU A 196 17.87 -13.45 10.42
CA GLU A 196 18.08 -12.04 10.15
C GLU A 196 16.80 -11.43 9.57
N LYS A 197 16.47 -10.22 10.01
CA LYS A 197 15.25 -9.53 9.58
C LYS A 197 15.10 -9.48 8.06
N ALA A 198 16.18 -9.20 7.33
CA ALA A 198 16.16 -9.14 5.87
C ALA A 198 15.76 -10.48 5.22
N SER A 199 16.19 -11.61 5.79
CA SER A 199 15.81 -12.95 5.29
C SER A 199 14.32 -13.23 5.52
N ILE A 200 13.79 -12.83 6.68
CA ILE A 200 12.38 -13.00 7.01
C ILE A 200 11.50 -12.07 6.17
N GLN A 201 11.92 -10.82 5.99
CA GLN A 201 11.24 -9.82 5.15
C GLN A 201 11.15 -10.29 3.70
N GLN A 202 12.22 -10.85 3.14
CA GLN A 202 12.21 -11.37 1.76
C GLN A 202 11.17 -12.49 1.57
N GLU A 203 11.05 -13.39 2.54
CA GLU A 203 10.08 -14.50 2.50
C GLU A 203 8.65 -13.99 2.71
N PHE A 204 8.47 -12.98 3.57
CA PHE A 204 7.20 -12.27 3.70
C PHE A 204 6.80 -11.54 2.41
N PHE A 205 7.70 -10.83 1.74
CA PHE A 205 7.40 -10.15 0.48
C PHE A 205 7.15 -11.13 -0.67
N THR A 206 7.81 -12.30 -0.67
CA THR A 206 7.46 -13.41 -1.56
C THR A 206 6.01 -13.86 -1.32
N TYR A 207 5.60 -14.03 -0.06
CA TYR A 207 4.22 -14.37 0.29
C TYR A 207 3.23 -13.30 -0.19
N ILE A 208 3.51 -12.03 0.12
CA ILE A 208 2.67 -10.90 -0.32
C ILE A 208 2.56 -10.85 -1.84
N SER A 209 3.65 -11.10 -2.57
CA SER A 209 3.61 -11.17 -4.04
C SER A 209 2.70 -12.29 -4.56
N GLY A 210 2.56 -13.40 -3.81
CA GLY A 210 1.71 -14.53 -4.19
C GLY A 210 0.21 -14.26 -4.05
N ILE A 211 -0.17 -13.36 -3.15
CA ILE A 211 -1.58 -12.96 -2.92
C ILE A 211 -1.95 -11.63 -3.57
N ALA A 212 -0.95 -10.88 -4.05
CA ALA A 212 -1.13 -9.55 -4.60
C ALA A 212 -1.79 -9.55 -5.98
N GLN A 213 -2.45 -8.44 -6.29
CA GLN A 213 -2.84 -8.11 -7.65
C GLN A 213 -1.58 -7.91 -8.53
N PRO A 214 -1.66 -8.19 -9.85
CA PRO A 214 -0.51 -8.11 -10.73
C PRO A 214 0.17 -6.74 -10.67
N SER A 215 1.50 -6.76 -10.54
CA SER A 215 2.36 -5.59 -10.60
C SER A 215 3.10 -5.56 -11.93
N TYR A 216 2.67 -4.67 -12.83
CA TYR A 216 3.30 -4.42 -14.11
C TYR A 216 3.48 -2.91 -14.29
N PHE A 217 4.41 -2.49 -15.15
CA PHE A 217 4.66 -1.07 -15.39
C PHE A 217 3.45 -0.40 -16.04
N ARG A 218 2.66 0.29 -15.20
CA ARG A 218 1.41 0.94 -15.57
C ARG A 218 1.69 2.39 -15.90
N LYS A 219 1.37 2.78 -17.12
CA LYS A 219 1.57 4.10 -17.71
C LYS A 219 0.22 4.77 -17.85
N GLN A 220 -0.03 5.85 -17.12
CA GLN A 220 -1.25 6.62 -17.33
C GLN A 220 -1.06 8.11 -17.15
N TYR A 221 -1.86 8.88 -17.88
CA TYR A 221 -1.93 10.33 -17.72
C TYR A 221 -3.01 10.72 -16.71
N ASN A 222 -2.71 11.70 -15.85
CA ASN A 222 -3.69 12.24 -14.91
C ASN A 222 -3.76 13.77 -14.99
N SER A 223 -5.00 14.28 -15.10
CA SER A 223 -5.27 15.70 -15.36
C SER A 223 -5.00 16.65 -14.19
N TRP A 224 -4.70 16.14 -12.98
CA TRP A 224 -4.58 16.95 -11.76
C TRP A 224 -3.63 18.13 -11.94
N TYR A 225 -2.32 17.91 -12.10
CA TYR A 225 -1.39 19.04 -12.21
C TYR A 225 -1.43 19.79 -13.56
N ASP A 226 -2.24 19.34 -14.53
CA ASP A 226 -2.45 20.11 -15.75
C ASP A 226 -3.46 21.24 -15.53
N HIS A 227 -4.57 20.97 -14.82
CA HIS A 227 -5.70 21.92 -14.68
C HIS A 227 -6.24 22.08 -13.27
N MET A 228 -5.80 21.28 -12.30
CA MET A 228 -6.38 21.14 -10.98
C MET A 228 -7.90 20.88 -11.08
N THR A 229 -8.71 21.58 -10.30
CA THR A 229 -10.18 21.49 -10.39
C THR A 229 -10.78 22.29 -11.55
N ALA A 230 -9.99 23.05 -12.30
CA ALA A 230 -10.42 23.90 -13.41
C ALA A 230 -10.60 23.12 -14.73
N ILE A 231 -11.26 21.97 -14.64
CA ILE A 231 -11.56 21.07 -15.76
C ILE A 231 -13.01 21.21 -16.23
N ASP A 232 -13.23 20.96 -17.51
CA ASP A 232 -14.53 20.70 -18.14
C ASP A 232 -14.38 19.62 -19.24
N GLU A 233 -15.49 19.18 -19.83
CA GLU A 233 -15.47 18.15 -20.89
C GLU A 233 -14.51 18.51 -22.05
N GLY A 234 -14.45 19.78 -22.46
CA GLY A 234 -13.62 20.23 -23.58
C GLY A 234 -12.14 20.30 -23.24
N ILE A 235 -11.80 20.78 -22.05
CA ILE A 235 -10.42 20.84 -21.53
C ILE A 235 -9.85 19.42 -21.40
N ILE A 236 -10.62 18.49 -20.84
CA ILE A 236 -10.20 17.09 -20.69
C ILE A 236 -9.97 16.43 -22.04
N VAL A 237 -10.92 16.54 -22.97
CA VAL A 237 -10.80 15.98 -24.32
C VAL A 237 -9.54 16.50 -25.01
N LYS A 238 -9.32 17.83 -25.01
CA LYS A 238 -8.15 18.44 -25.64
C LYS A 238 -6.84 17.97 -24.98
N SER A 239 -6.79 17.93 -23.66
CA SER A 239 -5.57 17.54 -22.95
C SER A 239 -5.22 16.08 -23.22
N PHE A 240 -6.21 15.19 -23.26
CA PHE A 240 -5.98 13.78 -23.58
C PHE A 240 -5.49 13.61 -25.03
N GLU A 241 -6.04 14.37 -25.99
CA GLU A 241 -5.57 14.36 -27.39
C GLU A 241 -4.10 14.82 -27.51
N GLU A 242 -3.76 15.98 -26.92
CA GLU A 242 -2.41 16.55 -27.03
C GLU A 242 -1.35 15.70 -26.30
N ILE A 243 -1.69 15.17 -25.13
CA ILE A 243 -0.84 14.20 -24.43
C ILE A 243 -0.68 12.94 -25.28
N SER A 244 -1.77 12.39 -25.83
CA SER A 244 -1.70 11.19 -26.68
C SER A 244 -0.78 11.41 -27.88
N HIS A 245 -0.91 12.54 -28.59
CA HIS A 245 -0.01 12.86 -29.71
C HIS A 245 1.46 12.90 -29.25
N GLY A 246 1.75 13.59 -28.14
CA GLY A 246 3.11 13.65 -27.60
C GLY A 246 3.74 12.29 -27.31
N PHE A 247 2.97 11.35 -26.78
CA PHE A 247 3.43 9.99 -26.49
C PHE A 247 3.47 9.09 -27.74
N GLU A 248 2.39 9.03 -28.51
CA GLU A 248 2.23 8.12 -29.66
C GLU A 248 3.17 8.48 -30.81
N ASP A 249 3.37 9.77 -31.10
CA ASP A 249 4.32 10.22 -32.13
C ASP A 249 5.76 9.81 -31.83
N ASN A 250 6.05 9.49 -30.56
CA ASN A 250 7.35 9.00 -30.10
C ASN A 250 7.34 7.50 -29.78
N GLY A 251 6.26 6.79 -30.13
CA GLY A 251 6.12 5.35 -30.04
C GLY A 251 5.98 4.83 -28.61
N VAL A 252 5.34 5.60 -27.72
CA VAL A 252 4.91 5.15 -26.39
C VAL A 252 3.40 5.16 -26.35
N LYS A 253 2.82 4.08 -25.81
CA LYS A 253 1.37 3.97 -25.61
C LYS A 253 1.06 4.08 -24.12
N LEU A 254 0.08 4.91 -23.76
CA LEU A 254 -0.46 4.97 -22.40
C LEU A 254 -1.56 3.91 -22.25
N ASP A 255 -1.63 3.27 -21.09
CA ASP A 255 -2.70 2.29 -20.82
C ASP A 255 -3.95 2.94 -20.21
N ALA A 256 -3.86 4.13 -19.61
CA ALA A 256 -5.04 4.91 -19.21
C ALA A 256 -4.88 6.44 -19.27
N TYR A 257 -6.03 7.12 -19.30
CA TYR A 257 -6.18 8.56 -19.10
C TYR A 257 -7.19 8.80 -17.98
N VAL A 258 -6.85 9.66 -17.02
CA VAL A 258 -7.62 9.87 -15.79
C VAL A 258 -8.20 11.27 -15.75
N VAL A 259 -9.51 11.33 -15.48
CA VAL A 259 -10.17 12.57 -15.05
C VAL A 259 -10.04 12.64 -13.54
N ASP A 260 -9.19 13.56 -13.05
CA ASP A 260 -9.01 13.80 -11.62
C ASP A 260 -10.09 14.75 -11.06
N ASP A 261 -9.92 15.30 -9.85
CA ASP A 261 -10.91 16.12 -9.18
C ASP A 261 -11.39 17.33 -10.02
N GLY A 262 -12.66 17.70 -9.84
CA GLY A 262 -13.34 18.83 -10.47
C GLY A 262 -14.58 18.44 -11.26
N TRP A 263 -14.88 17.16 -11.44
CA TRP A 263 -16.04 16.68 -12.21
C TRP A 263 -17.34 16.60 -11.40
N CYS A 264 -17.24 16.46 -10.07
CA CYS A 264 -18.35 16.19 -9.17
C CYS A 264 -19.12 17.46 -8.78
N ASP A 265 -20.42 17.33 -8.56
CA ASP A 265 -21.22 18.24 -7.75
C ASP A 265 -21.11 17.81 -6.29
N TYR A 266 -20.43 18.61 -5.48
CA TYR A 266 -20.20 18.31 -4.07
C TYR A 266 -21.44 18.47 -3.19
N GLN A 267 -22.55 19.01 -3.71
CA GLN A 267 -23.85 19.00 -3.03
C GLN A 267 -24.70 17.80 -3.48
N SER A 268 -24.06 16.64 -3.61
CA SER A 268 -24.68 15.39 -4.04
C SER A 268 -23.86 14.19 -3.59
N VAL A 269 -24.39 12.98 -3.79
CA VAL A 269 -23.60 11.74 -3.73
C VAL A 269 -23.03 11.46 -5.12
N TRP A 270 -21.86 12.06 -5.40
CA TRP A 270 -21.02 11.78 -6.57
C TRP A 270 -21.72 11.94 -7.94
N GLU A 271 -22.63 12.91 -8.08
CA GLU A 271 -23.17 13.27 -9.39
C GLU A 271 -22.23 14.20 -10.17
N PHE A 272 -22.36 14.21 -11.50
CA PHE A 272 -21.62 15.17 -12.33
C PHE A 272 -22.16 16.59 -12.15
N ASN A 273 -21.25 17.57 -12.05
CA ASN A 273 -21.61 18.98 -12.11
C ASN A 273 -21.88 19.45 -13.55
N GLU A 274 -22.26 20.71 -13.68
CA GLU A 274 -22.63 21.33 -14.97
C GLU A 274 -21.48 21.40 -16.01
N LYS A 275 -20.22 21.22 -15.59
CA LYS A 275 -19.05 21.22 -16.49
C LYS A 275 -18.96 19.95 -17.35
N PHE A 276 -19.69 18.90 -16.95
CA PHE A 276 -19.78 17.61 -17.64
C PHE A 276 -21.23 17.24 -17.96
N PRO A 277 -21.92 18.01 -18.84
CA PRO A 277 -23.35 17.81 -19.12
C PRO A 277 -23.68 16.44 -19.75
N ASN A 278 -22.70 15.72 -20.29
CA ASN A 278 -22.85 14.36 -20.83
C ASN A 278 -22.17 13.29 -19.96
N GLY A 279 -21.79 13.65 -18.72
CA GLY A 279 -20.81 12.91 -17.92
C GLY A 279 -19.54 12.63 -18.72
N LEU A 280 -19.00 11.42 -18.59
CA LEU A 280 -17.76 11.01 -19.29
C LEU A 280 -17.98 10.38 -20.67
N THR A 281 -19.15 10.55 -21.29
CA THR A 281 -19.49 9.82 -22.54
C THR A 281 -18.53 10.16 -23.68
N LYS A 282 -18.20 11.45 -23.87
CA LYS A 282 -17.26 11.88 -24.92
C LYS A 282 -15.82 11.52 -24.57
N VAL A 283 -15.44 11.66 -23.30
CA VAL A 283 -14.11 11.29 -22.79
C VAL A 283 -13.86 9.79 -23.03
N LYS A 284 -14.83 8.93 -22.69
CA LYS A 284 -14.79 7.50 -23.00
C LYS A 284 -14.60 7.23 -24.49
N ALA A 285 -15.38 7.90 -25.34
CA ALA A 285 -15.29 7.70 -26.79
C ALA A 285 -13.90 8.06 -27.32
N LEU A 286 -13.31 9.16 -26.84
CA LEU A 286 -11.94 9.54 -27.17
C LEU A 286 -10.95 8.46 -26.72
N VAL A 287 -10.94 8.11 -25.44
CA VAL A 287 -9.98 7.16 -24.86
C VAL A 287 -10.04 5.79 -25.55
N ASN A 288 -11.24 5.34 -25.93
CA ASN A 288 -11.42 4.12 -26.73
C ASN A 288 -10.79 4.23 -28.13
N ASN A 289 -10.90 5.41 -28.79
CA ASN A 289 -10.26 5.65 -30.09
C ASN A 289 -8.73 5.68 -29.99
N LEU A 290 -8.18 6.13 -28.86
CA LEU A 290 -6.75 6.06 -28.54
C LEU A 290 -6.30 4.63 -28.18
N GLY A 291 -7.24 3.67 -28.09
CA GLY A 291 -6.95 2.30 -27.68
C GLY A 291 -6.42 2.17 -26.26
N ALA A 292 -6.77 3.12 -25.38
CA ALA A 292 -6.44 3.16 -23.96
C ALA A 292 -7.70 2.94 -23.10
N SER A 293 -7.56 3.03 -21.77
CA SER A 293 -8.67 2.86 -20.83
C SER A 293 -8.91 4.13 -19.99
N LEU A 294 -10.12 4.27 -19.44
CA LEU A 294 -10.52 5.48 -18.71
C LEU A 294 -10.31 5.26 -17.20
N GLY A 295 -9.72 6.24 -16.54
CA GLY A 295 -9.64 6.32 -15.09
C GLY A 295 -10.47 7.47 -14.53
N LEU A 296 -10.87 7.35 -13.26
CA LEU A 296 -11.61 8.39 -12.54
C LEU A 296 -11.10 8.51 -11.09
N TRP A 297 -10.99 9.74 -10.62
CA TRP A 297 -10.75 10.06 -9.22
C TRP A 297 -12.07 10.13 -8.43
N ILE A 298 -12.04 9.65 -7.19
CA ILE A 298 -13.09 9.84 -6.20
C ILE A 298 -12.47 10.03 -4.83
N GLY A 299 -12.95 10.99 -4.06
CA GLY A 299 -12.45 11.26 -2.71
C GLY A 299 -13.48 10.99 -1.63
N PRO A 300 -13.60 9.76 -1.08
CA PRO A 300 -14.74 9.37 -0.23
C PRO A 300 -15.08 10.33 0.91
N ARG A 301 -14.10 11.07 1.45
CA ARG A 301 -14.31 12.13 2.47
C ARG A 301 -15.08 13.37 1.98
N GLY A 302 -15.48 13.40 0.71
CA GLY A 302 -16.10 14.54 0.04
C GLY A 302 -15.11 15.43 -0.72
N GLY A 303 -13.90 14.93 -1.02
CA GLY A 303 -12.83 15.66 -1.69
C GLY A 303 -11.91 16.44 -0.74
N TYR A 304 -11.31 17.52 -1.25
CA TYR A 304 -10.27 18.30 -0.58
C TYR A 304 -10.41 19.80 -0.85
N ASN A 305 -9.68 20.61 -0.07
CA ASN A 305 -9.62 22.07 -0.21
C ASN A 305 -11.00 22.74 -0.03
N GLY A 306 -11.82 22.21 0.88
CA GLY A 306 -13.11 22.75 1.29
C GLY A 306 -14.31 22.00 0.71
N THR A 307 -14.13 21.14 -0.29
CA THR A 307 -15.23 20.35 -0.85
C THR A 307 -15.72 19.27 0.12
N GLU A 308 -14.84 18.76 0.98
CA GLU A 308 -15.17 17.85 2.07
C GLU A 308 -16.19 18.45 3.04
N VAL A 309 -16.08 19.76 3.28
CA VAL A 309 -17.01 20.51 4.10
C VAL A 309 -18.35 20.69 3.37
N ILE A 310 -18.31 21.10 2.10
CA ILE A 310 -19.51 21.33 1.26
C ILE A 310 -20.38 20.07 1.20
N MET A 311 -19.79 18.91 0.90
CA MET A 311 -20.53 17.65 0.84
C MET A 311 -21.06 17.24 2.21
N SER A 312 -20.24 17.37 3.25
CA SER A 312 -20.67 17.02 4.61
C SER A 312 -21.84 17.90 5.12
N ASP A 313 -21.82 19.20 4.85
CA ASP A 313 -22.91 20.13 5.20
C ASP A 313 -24.18 19.81 4.40
N TRP A 314 -24.03 19.42 3.13
CA TRP A 314 -25.15 18.97 2.32
C TRP A 314 -25.77 17.67 2.86
N LEU A 315 -24.95 16.70 3.27
CA LEU A 315 -25.41 15.46 3.90
C LEU A 315 -26.09 15.71 5.25
N GLU A 316 -25.59 16.65 6.05
CA GLU A 316 -26.26 17.05 7.29
C GLU A 316 -27.68 17.60 7.03
N ALA A 317 -27.87 18.33 5.93
CA ALA A 317 -29.18 18.81 5.49
C ALA A 317 -30.06 17.73 4.82
N HIS A 318 -29.47 16.62 4.37
CA HIS A 318 -30.14 15.52 3.69
C HIS A 318 -29.77 14.16 4.32
N PRO A 319 -30.19 13.91 5.57
CA PRO A 319 -29.72 12.79 6.38
C PRO A 319 -30.11 11.41 5.83
N GLU A 320 -31.00 11.34 4.84
CA GLU A 320 -31.32 10.12 4.11
C GLU A 320 -30.13 9.57 3.28
N PHE A 321 -29.16 10.43 2.94
CA PHE A 321 -27.98 10.05 2.15
C PHE A 321 -26.72 9.82 2.99
N GLY A 322 -26.72 10.23 4.25
CA GLY A 322 -25.55 10.09 5.13
C GLY A 322 -25.48 11.18 6.19
N SER A 323 -24.29 11.38 6.74
CA SER A 323 -24.07 12.36 7.80
C SER A 323 -22.69 13.00 7.73
N LYS A 324 -22.52 14.03 8.55
CA LYS A 324 -21.27 14.76 8.75
C LYS A 324 -20.48 14.20 9.93
N ASN A 325 -19.17 14.03 9.75
CA ASN A 325 -18.28 13.78 10.87
C ASN A 325 -17.89 15.11 11.50
N THR A 326 -18.37 15.34 12.71
CA THR A 326 -18.19 16.63 13.41
C THR A 326 -16.78 16.84 13.96
N LEU A 327 -15.97 15.78 14.11
CA LEU A 327 -14.59 15.88 14.63
C LEU A 327 -13.56 16.19 13.55
N SER A 328 -13.77 15.71 12.32
CA SER A 328 -12.91 16.01 11.17
C SER A 328 -13.51 17.02 10.19
N ASN A 329 -14.78 17.41 10.39
CA ASN A 329 -15.50 18.41 9.60
C ASN A 329 -15.57 18.04 8.11
N ASP A 330 -15.91 16.79 7.83
CA ASP A 330 -15.95 16.15 6.51
C ASP A 330 -17.08 15.10 6.46
N VAL A 331 -17.18 14.38 5.35
CA VAL A 331 -18.18 13.30 5.21
C VAL A 331 -17.94 12.20 6.24
N ASN A 332 -19.00 11.74 6.91
CA ASN A 332 -18.91 10.62 7.83
C ASN A 332 -18.81 9.28 7.08
N ILE A 333 -17.57 8.80 6.86
CA ILE A 333 -17.31 7.48 6.28
C ILE A 333 -17.76 6.33 7.20
N GLY A 334 -18.16 6.61 8.45
CA GLY A 334 -18.87 5.67 9.31
C GLY A 334 -20.37 5.50 9.00
N ASP A 335 -20.93 6.31 8.10
CA ASP A 335 -22.34 6.25 7.73
C ASP A 335 -22.57 5.35 6.51
N PHE A 336 -23.17 4.19 6.75
CA PHE A 336 -23.38 3.18 5.72
C PHE A 336 -24.39 3.60 4.64
N ASN A 337 -25.27 4.58 4.89
CA ASN A 337 -26.14 5.11 3.83
C ASN A 337 -25.32 5.84 2.76
N TYR A 338 -24.33 6.62 3.18
CA TYR A 338 -23.41 7.31 2.28
C TYR A 338 -22.53 6.31 1.53
N LEU A 339 -21.92 5.37 2.27
CA LEU A 339 -21.04 4.37 1.70
C LEU A 339 -21.73 3.51 0.64
N GLU A 340 -22.97 3.07 0.87
CA GLU A 340 -23.76 2.33 -0.12
C GLU A 340 -24.08 3.19 -1.35
N GLY A 341 -24.46 4.46 -1.14
CA GLY A 341 -24.69 5.41 -2.24
C GLY A 341 -23.44 5.61 -3.11
N MET A 342 -22.28 5.82 -2.49
CA MET A 342 -21.00 5.95 -3.18
C MET A 342 -20.63 4.66 -3.92
N LYS A 343 -20.74 3.50 -3.27
CA LYS A 343 -20.46 2.19 -3.87
C LYS A 343 -21.31 1.97 -5.13
N GLN A 344 -22.61 2.26 -5.06
CA GLN A 344 -23.52 2.15 -6.20
C GLN A 344 -23.08 3.07 -7.34
N LYS A 345 -22.71 4.32 -7.05
CA LYS A 345 -22.20 5.27 -8.06
C LYS A 345 -20.92 4.80 -8.73
N MET A 346 -19.96 4.32 -7.95
CA MET A 346 -18.72 3.78 -8.50
C MET A 346 -18.97 2.60 -9.44
N LEU A 347 -19.81 1.63 -9.04
CA LEU A 347 -20.15 0.47 -9.87
C LEU A 347 -20.91 0.88 -11.15
N ASP A 348 -21.86 1.81 -11.03
CA ASP A 348 -22.61 2.32 -12.17
C ASP A 348 -21.71 3.05 -13.17
N TYR A 349 -20.80 3.90 -12.68
CA TYR A 349 -19.87 4.63 -13.52
C TYR A 349 -18.82 3.71 -14.13
N GLN A 350 -18.33 2.72 -13.38
CA GLN A 350 -17.40 1.73 -13.91
C GLN A 350 -18.01 0.97 -15.08
N LYS A 351 -19.25 0.48 -14.91
CA LYS A 351 -19.98 -0.21 -15.97
C LYS A 351 -20.31 0.70 -17.14
N LYS A 352 -20.83 1.91 -16.88
CA LYS A 352 -21.27 2.85 -17.92
C LYS A 352 -20.11 3.39 -18.74
N TYR A 353 -19.05 3.80 -18.07
CA TYR A 353 -17.90 4.47 -18.69
C TYR A 353 -16.72 3.54 -18.98
N ASP A 354 -16.83 2.25 -18.65
CA ASP A 354 -15.75 1.25 -18.81
C ASP A 354 -14.47 1.67 -18.08
N ILE A 355 -14.63 2.14 -16.84
CA ILE A 355 -13.51 2.62 -16.01
C ILE A 355 -12.62 1.42 -15.67
N SER A 356 -11.32 1.54 -15.93
CA SER A 356 -10.30 0.54 -15.58
C SER A 356 -9.49 0.96 -14.36
N TYR A 357 -9.46 2.25 -14.04
CA TYR A 357 -8.64 2.81 -12.98
C TYR A 357 -9.48 3.65 -12.01
N TRP A 358 -9.33 3.39 -10.72
CA TRP A 358 -9.85 4.26 -9.66
C TRP A 358 -8.70 4.79 -8.80
N LYS A 359 -8.62 6.12 -8.70
CA LYS A 359 -7.89 6.80 -7.61
C LYS A 359 -8.87 7.06 -6.49
N ILE A 360 -8.74 6.29 -5.40
CA ILE A 360 -9.62 6.40 -4.23
C ILE A 360 -8.88 7.20 -3.17
N ASP A 361 -9.37 8.41 -2.92
CA ASP A 361 -8.63 9.45 -2.24
C ASP A 361 -9.28 9.92 -0.96
N GLY A 362 -8.96 9.19 0.09
CA GLY A 362 -9.36 9.53 1.44
C GLY A 362 -10.34 8.54 2.01
N TRP A 363 -9.86 7.67 2.90
CA TRP A 363 -10.71 6.82 3.72
C TRP A 363 -11.08 7.52 5.04
N LEU A 364 -11.58 6.77 6.02
CA LEU A 364 -11.96 7.31 7.32
C LEU A 364 -10.71 7.82 8.07
N LEU A 365 -10.53 9.14 8.14
CA LEU A 365 -9.45 9.79 8.91
C LEU A 365 -9.52 9.43 10.41
N LYS A 366 -10.71 9.57 11.00
CA LYS A 366 -11.03 9.18 12.39
C LYS A 366 -12.54 9.09 12.57
N PRO A 367 -13.05 8.19 13.43
CA PRO A 367 -14.49 8.10 13.74
C PRO A 367 -15.07 9.39 14.37
N ASP A 368 -16.38 9.60 14.25
CA ASP A 368 -17.10 10.79 14.75
C ASP A 368 -17.16 10.88 16.28
N LYS A 369 -16.98 9.76 16.97
CA LYS A 369 -17.01 9.62 18.43
C LYS A 369 -16.23 8.36 18.86
N PRO A 370 -15.78 8.31 20.12
CA PRO A 370 -15.24 7.08 20.70
C PRO A 370 -16.33 6.00 20.80
N ASP A 371 -15.90 4.75 20.90
CA ASP A 371 -16.77 3.59 21.14
C ASP A 371 -16.17 2.68 22.23
N PRO A 372 -16.84 1.59 22.65
CA PRO A 372 -16.35 0.73 23.72
C PRO A 372 -15.00 0.04 23.47
N SER A 373 -14.45 0.08 22.25
CA SER A 373 -13.08 -0.40 21.97
C SER A 373 -11.98 0.54 22.48
N GLY A 374 -12.31 1.80 22.78
CA GLY A 374 -11.36 2.81 23.25
C GLY A 374 -11.33 4.06 22.38
N GLU A 375 -10.27 4.86 22.53
CA GLU A 375 -10.13 6.17 21.89
C GLU A 375 -10.06 6.14 20.36
N PHE A 376 -9.63 5.01 19.80
CA PHE A 376 -9.49 4.81 18.35
C PHE A 376 -10.76 4.27 17.68
N ALA A 377 -11.82 4.01 18.45
CA ALA A 377 -13.14 3.60 17.96
C ALA A 377 -13.11 2.49 16.89
N MET A 378 -12.45 1.39 17.21
CA MET A 378 -12.29 0.22 16.35
C MET A 378 -13.59 -0.53 16.07
N HIS A 379 -14.65 -0.38 16.90
CA HIS A 379 -15.97 -0.93 16.55
C HIS A 379 -16.62 -0.18 15.39
N THR A 380 -16.15 1.04 15.09
CA THR A 380 -16.50 1.78 13.86
C THR A 380 -15.50 1.50 12.74
N MET A 381 -14.19 1.56 13.01
CA MET A 381 -13.17 1.38 11.98
C MET A 381 -13.23 0.01 11.29
N THR A 382 -13.42 -1.08 12.04
CA THR A 382 -13.43 -2.44 11.49
C THR A 382 -14.54 -2.65 10.45
N PRO A 383 -15.83 -2.43 10.74
CA PRO A 383 -16.89 -2.63 9.75
C PRO A 383 -16.80 -1.66 8.56
N VAL A 384 -16.29 -0.43 8.76
CA VAL A 384 -16.04 0.51 7.64
C VAL A 384 -14.99 -0.05 6.69
N TYR A 385 -13.88 -0.57 7.22
CA TYR A 385 -12.84 -1.19 6.38
C TYR A 385 -13.32 -2.48 5.71
N GLU A 386 -14.14 -3.30 6.38
CA GLU A 386 -14.77 -4.47 5.75
C GLU A 386 -15.64 -4.06 4.55
N PHE A 387 -16.45 -3.01 4.71
CA PHE A 387 -17.26 -2.49 3.61
C PHE A 387 -16.42 -1.97 2.45
N LEU A 388 -15.38 -1.17 2.74
CA LEU A 388 -14.52 -0.62 1.70
C LEU A 388 -13.76 -1.74 0.98
N ILE A 389 -13.34 -2.79 1.68
CA ILE A 389 -12.76 -4.00 1.06
C ILE A 389 -13.78 -4.70 0.16
N ASP A 390 -15.04 -4.84 0.59
CA ASP A 390 -16.08 -5.44 -0.24
C ASP A 390 -16.42 -4.59 -1.48
N LEU A 391 -16.38 -3.25 -1.36
CA LEU A 391 -16.40 -2.36 -2.52
C LEU A 391 -15.25 -2.68 -3.50
N LEU A 392 -14.01 -2.83 -3.01
CA LEU A 392 -12.86 -3.17 -3.87
C LEU A 392 -13.06 -4.52 -4.57
N LYS A 393 -13.60 -5.53 -3.86
CA LYS A 393 -13.94 -6.83 -4.45
C LYS A 393 -15.01 -6.71 -5.52
N ASP A 394 -16.06 -5.93 -5.27
CA ASP A 394 -17.16 -5.74 -6.23
C ASP A 394 -16.71 -4.99 -7.49
N LEU A 395 -15.84 -3.98 -7.34
CA LEU A 395 -15.22 -3.29 -8.49
C LEU A 395 -14.42 -4.28 -9.34
N ARG A 396 -13.63 -5.16 -8.73
CA ARG A 396 -12.91 -6.21 -9.47
C ARG A 396 -13.84 -7.23 -10.11
N ALA A 397 -14.87 -7.67 -9.38
CA ALA A 397 -15.84 -8.63 -9.88
C ALA A 397 -16.60 -8.10 -11.10
N GLU A 398 -16.94 -6.80 -11.12
CA GLU A 398 -17.54 -6.15 -12.31
C GLU A 398 -16.55 -6.13 -13.49
N ARG A 399 -15.26 -5.86 -13.24
CA ARG A 399 -14.25 -5.87 -14.32
C ARG A 399 -14.02 -7.25 -14.89
N GLY A 400 -14.04 -8.29 -14.05
CA GLY A 400 -13.70 -9.66 -14.44
C GLY A 400 -12.24 -9.74 -14.90
N ASP A 401 -11.99 -10.37 -16.04
CA ASP A 401 -10.64 -10.53 -16.61
C ASP A 401 -10.10 -9.27 -17.32
N ARG A 402 -10.89 -8.18 -17.36
CA ARG A 402 -10.45 -6.90 -17.95
C ARG A 402 -9.46 -6.19 -17.03
N ASP A 403 -8.61 -5.34 -17.60
CA ASP A 403 -7.65 -4.53 -16.83
C ASP A 403 -8.34 -3.75 -15.71
N CYS A 404 -7.80 -3.83 -14.49
CA CYS A 404 -8.36 -3.16 -13.32
C CYS A 404 -7.24 -2.75 -12.37
N TRP A 405 -7.00 -1.44 -12.29
CA TRP A 405 -6.03 -0.84 -11.40
C TRP A 405 -6.72 -0.02 -10.32
N LEU A 406 -6.64 -0.50 -9.08
CA LEU A 406 -7.19 0.21 -7.92
C LEU A 406 -6.02 0.83 -7.14
N ASN A 407 -6.06 2.13 -6.93
CA ASN A 407 -5.05 2.90 -6.20
C ASN A 407 -5.67 3.53 -4.96
N LEU A 408 -5.14 3.19 -3.78
CA LEU A 408 -5.52 3.82 -2.53
C LEU A 408 -4.56 4.96 -2.21
N THR A 409 -5.09 6.13 -1.90
CA THR A 409 -4.27 7.29 -1.56
C THR A 409 -4.48 7.69 -0.11
N SER A 410 -5.03 8.85 0.23
CA SER A 410 -4.95 9.39 1.60
C SER A 410 -5.71 8.62 2.70
N TYR A 411 -5.26 8.74 3.95
CA TYR A 411 -5.89 8.19 5.17
C TYR A 411 -6.09 6.67 5.17
N VAL A 412 -5.15 5.95 4.55
CA VAL A 412 -5.14 4.48 4.51
C VAL A 412 -3.88 4.00 5.23
N ASN A 413 -3.98 3.02 6.12
CA ASN A 413 -2.78 2.47 6.73
C ASN A 413 -1.92 1.72 5.68
N PRO A 414 -0.58 1.79 5.72
CA PRO A 414 0.30 1.20 4.71
C PRO A 414 0.47 -0.32 4.91
N SER A 415 -0.66 -1.04 4.93
CA SER A 415 -0.71 -2.47 5.15
C SER A 415 -0.53 -3.25 3.84
N PRO A 416 0.40 -4.22 3.77
CA PRO A 416 0.60 -5.05 2.59
C PRO A 416 -0.60 -5.96 2.28
N TRP A 417 -1.50 -6.20 3.24
CA TRP A 417 -2.70 -7.01 3.04
C TRP A 417 -3.71 -6.41 2.06
N PHE A 418 -3.63 -5.09 1.81
CA PHE A 418 -4.46 -4.45 0.79
C PHE A 418 -4.15 -4.96 -0.62
N LEU A 419 -2.95 -5.46 -0.87
CA LEU A 419 -2.52 -5.88 -2.19
C LEU A 419 -3.33 -7.08 -2.72
N GLN A 420 -4.07 -7.78 -1.86
CA GLN A 420 -5.11 -8.73 -2.28
C GLN A 420 -6.16 -8.12 -3.20
N TRP A 421 -6.43 -6.81 -3.08
CA TRP A 421 -7.49 -6.12 -3.78
C TRP A 421 -7.04 -4.85 -4.49
N VAL A 422 -5.85 -4.33 -4.24
CA VAL A 422 -5.36 -3.09 -4.86
C VAL A 422 -4.00 -3.30 -5.48
N ASN A 423 -3.66 -2.47 -6.46
CA ASN A 423 -2.38 -2.55 -7.16
C ASN A 423 -1.35 -1.62 -6.52
N SER A 424 -1.80 -0.49 -5.98
CA SER A 424 -0.91 0.49 -5.36
C SER A 424 -1.50 1.21 -4.16
N LEU A 425 -0.61 1.61 -3.25
CA LEU A 425 -0.90 2.45 -2.10
C LEU A 425 0.02 3.67 -2.12
N TRP A 426 -0.54 4.84 -1.85
CA TRP A 426 0.24 6.04 -1.74
C TRP A 426 1.14 6.03 -0.50
N ILE A 427 2.34 6.61 -0.65
CA ILE A 427 3.29 6.81 0.44
C ILE A 427 2.73 7.83 1.46
N GLN A 428 1.97 7.29 2.42
CA GLN A 428 1.11 8.01 3.38
C GLN A 428 1.76 9.16 4.14
N ILE A 429 3.10 9.25 4.15
CA ILE A 429 3.86 10.15 5.01
C ILE A 429 4.33 11.41 4.29
N SER A 430 3.86 11.67 3.08
CA SER A 430 4.35 12.76 2.22
C SER A 430 3.26 13.80 1.93
N GLN A 431 3.62 14.93 1.31
CA GLN A 431 2.76 15.69 0.42
C GLN A 431 2.75 15.10 -1.00
N ASP A 432 1.82 15.52 -1.86
CA ASP A 432 1.79 15.14 -3.28
C ASP A 432 3.10 15.53 -4.00
N VAL A 433 3.59 16.74 -3.73
CA VAL A 433 4.86 17.29 -4.23
C VAL A 433 5.59 18.00 -3.09
N GLY A 434 6.92 18.01 -3.14
CA GLY A 434 7.75 18.79 -2.23
C GLY A 434 9.14 19.00 -2.80
N PHE A 435 9.90 19.95 -2.24
CA PHE A 435 11.21 20.37 -2.75
C PHE A 435 12.18 20.55 -1.59
N THR A 436 13.34 19.89 -1.66
CA THR A 436 14.43 20.09 -0.68
C THR A 436 15.28 21.27 -1.11
N GLU A 437 15.45 22.26 -0.24
CA GLU A 437 16.30 23.42 -0.52
C GLU A 437 17.76 23.04 -0.76
N ASN A 438 18.45 23.78 -1.64
CA ASN A 438 19.87 23.59 -2.00
C ASN A 438 20.24 22.25 -2.68
N ALA A 439 19.25 21.42 -3.04
CA ALA A 439 19.47 20.12 -3.64
C ALA A 439 19.51 20.13 -5.18
N GLY A 440 19.95 21.24 -5.77
CA GLY A 440 20.10 21.42 -7.22
C GLY A 440 18.96 22.20 -7.86
N ASN A 441 18.62 21.86 -9.12
CA ASN A 441 17.47 22.45 -9.83
C ASN A 441 16.12 21.94 -9.29
N ASP A 442 14.99 22.46 -9.78
CA ASP A 442 13.65 22.13 -9.29
C ASP A 442 13.36 20.62 -9.25
N ILE A 443 13.68 19.89 -10.32
CA ILE A 443 13.44 18.45 -10.37
C ILE A 443 14.39 17.69 -9.44
N GLN A 444 15.65 18.11 -9.31
CA GLN A 444 16.57 17.49 -8.35
C GLN A 444 16.17 17.75 -6.89
N ARG A 445 15.63 18.93 -6.59
CA ARG A 445 15.01 19.26 -5.29
C ARG A 445 13.82 18.35 -5.00
N MET A 446 13.00 18.07 -6.03
CA MET A 446 11.85 17.16 -5.93
C MET A 446 12.28 15.70 -5.71
N ILE A 447 13.30 15.21 -6.45
CA ILE A 447 13.89 13.88 -6.25
C ILE A 447 14.33 13.72 -4.78
N THR A 448 15.14 14.67 -4.28
CA THR A 448 15.67 14.63 -2.92
C THR A 448 14.56 14.62 -1.86
N TYR A 449 13.54 15.46 -2.05
CA TYR A 449 12.39 15.50 -1.15
C TYR A 449 11.71 14.13 -1.08
N ARG A 450 11.41 13.54 -2.25
CA ARG A 450 10.73 12.24 -2.32
C ARG A 450 11.58 11.13 -1.70
N ASP A 451 12.89 11.13 -1.93
CA ASP A 451 13.78 10.11 -1.35
C ASP A 451 13.97 10.26 0.16
N CYS A 452 13.87 11.48 0.70
CA CYS A 452 13.75 11.67 2.16
C CYS A 452 12.51 10.95 2.71
N GLN A 453 11.39 10.97 1.97
CA GLN A 453 10.17 10.26 2.37
C GLN A 453 10.37 8.73 2.26
N TYR A 454 11.06 8.23 1.23
CA TYR A 454 11.37 6.80 1.15
C TYR A 454 12.29 6.35 2.30
N GLU A 455 13.33 7.12 2.65
CA GLU A 455 14.18 6.82 3.81
C GLU A 455 13.39 6.83 5.12
N GLU A 456 12.51 7.82 5.33
CA GLU A 456 11.66 7.85 6.52
C GLU A 456 10.72 6.64 6.56
N PHE A 457 10.05 6.32 5.45
CA PHE A 457 9.10 5.20 5.37
C PHE A 457 9.77 3.85 5.65
N LEU A 458 10.95 3.62 5.06
CA LEU A 458 11.64 2.33 5.09
C LEU A 458 12.53 2.15 6.33
N ALA A 459 13.30 3.17 6.72
CA ALA A 459 14.30 3.03 7.77
C ALA A 459 13.79 3.54 9.13
N LYS A 460 13.19 4.73 9.16
CA LYS A 460 12.74 5.35 10.43
C LYS A 460 11.44 4.72 10.93
N ARG A 461 10.41 4.69 10.09
CA ARG A 461 9.09 4.12 10.40
C ARG A 461 9.06 2.61 10.28
N ASP A 462 9.96 2.05 9.47
CA ASP A 462 10.13 0.61 9.32
C ASP A 462 8.86 -0.09 8.84
N ILE A 463 8.17 0.53 7.88
CA ILE A 463 6.93 0.00 7.30
C ILE A 463 7.25 -1.12 6.30
N GLN A 464 6.53 -2.24 6.44
CA GLN A 464 6.73 -3.45 5.64
C GLN A 464 5.76 -3.47 4.45
N LEU A 465 6.10 -2.72 3.40
CA LEU A 465 5.34 -2.68 2.15
C LEU A 465 6.29 -2.79 0.94
N PRO A 466 6.08 -3.71 -0.02
CA PRO A 466 6.95 -3.83 -1.19
C PRO A 466 6.96 -2.57 -2.05
N LEU A 467 8.14 -2.10 -2.46
CA LEU A 467 8.30 -0.84 -3.21
C LEU A 467 7.54 -0.81 -4.54
N TRP A 468 7.38 -1.97 -5.20
CA TRP A 468 6.62 -2.07 -6.44
C TRP A 468 5.15 -1.64 -6.29
N SER A 469 4.61 -1.72 -5.08
CA SER A 469 3.23 -1.33 -4.77
C SER A 469 3.07 0.14 -4.34
N LEU A 470 4.15 0.89 -4.19
CA LEU A 470 4.06 2.28 -3.77
C LEU A 470 3.59 3.18 -4.93
N TYR A 471 2.81 4.19 -4.58
CA TYR A 471 2.45 5.33 -5.42
C TYR A 471 2.90 6.62 -4.73
N ASN A 472 3.33 7.62 -5.51
CA ASN A 472 3.96 8.82 -4.98
C ASN A 472 3.81 10.06 -5.88
N HIS A 473 2.74 10.12 -6.71
CA HIS A 473 2.41 11.22 -7.63
C HIS A 473 3.55 11.59 -8.59
N GLU A 474 4.22 10.61 -9.17
CA GLU A 474 5.29 10.84 -10.15
C GLU A 474 5.07 10.05 -11.45
N PRO A 475 5.62 10.54 -12.58
CA PRO A 475 6.43 11.76 -12.73
C PRO A 475 5.61 13.07 -12.84
N VAL A 476 6.20 14.18 -12.36
CA VAL A 476 5.58 15.52 -12.43
C VAL A 476 6.37 16.46 -13.33
N TYR A 477 5.73 16.98 -14.38
CA TYR A 477 6.22 18.11 -15.17
C TYR A 477 5.06 18.90 -15.76
N ALA A 478 4.38 19.68 -14.91
CA ALA A 478 3.12 20.31 -15.25
C ALA A 478 2.97 21.74 -14.74
N SER A 479 2.04 22.46 -15.38
CA SER A 479 1.88 23.90 -15.28
C SER A 479 1.53 24.33 -13.87
N THR A 480 0.68 23.57 -13.17
CA THR A 480 0.20 23.94 -11.83
C THR A 480 0.98 23.28 -10.69
N ALA A 481 1.98 22.44 -10.98
CA ALA A 481 2.78 21.75 -9.96
C ALA A 481 3.55 22.69 -9.01
N HIS A 482 3.71 23.96 -9.38
CA HIS A 482 4.36 24.98 -8.55
C HIS A 482 3.41 25.69 -7.57
N THR A 483 2.09 25.62 -7.77
CA THR A 483 1.07 26.56 -7.22
C THR A 483 1.11 26.78 -5.70
N TRP A 484 1.60 25.81 -4.92
CA TRP A 484 1.71 25.93 -3.45
C TRP A 484 3.13 25.77 -2.92
N TYR A 485 4.10 25.54 -3.79
CA TYR A 485 5.42 25.07 -3.40
C TYR A 485 6.55 25.99 -3.89
N MET A 486 6.35 26.69 -5.00
CA MET A 486 7.34 27.58 -5.60
C MET A 486 6.69 28.84 -6.16
N ASP A 487 7.46 29.93 -6.24
CA ASP A 487 7.02 31.23 -6.77
C ASP A 487 7.23 31.39 -8.30
N HIS A 488 7.66 30.32 -8.97
CA HIS A 488 7.93 30.29 -10.40
C HIS A 488 7.53 28.94 -11.02
N GLN A 489 7.37 28.93 -12.35
CA GLN A 489 7.10 27.71 -13.11
C GLN A 489 8.27 26.75 -13.00
N MET A 490 7.98 25.49 -12.66
CA MET A 490 8.99 24.44 -12.63
C MET A 490 9.73 24.35 -13.97
N TYR A 491 11.05 24.22 -13.91
CA TYR A 491 11.89 24.10 -15.08
C TYR A 491 12.93 22.98 -14.94
N ALA A 492 13.14 22.26 -16.04
CA ALA A 492 14.30 21.40 -16.24
C ALA A 492 14.70 21.40 -17.71
N SER A 493 16.00 21.32 -17.96
CA SER A 493 16.52 21.00 -19.29
C SER A 493 16.04 19.60 -19.73
N VAL A 494 16.12 19.32 -21.03
CA VAL A 494 15.73 18.00 -21.56
C VAL A 494 16.57 16.87 -20.96
N GLU A 495 17.84 17.14 -20.69
CA GLU A 495 18.78 16.16 -20.10
C GLU A 495 18.41 15.85 -18.65
N GLU A 496 18.21 16.89 -17.83
CA GLU A 496 17.82 16.76 -16.42
C GLU A 496 16.45 16.07 -16.26
N PHE A 497 15.52 16.32 -17.19
CA PHE A 497 14.24 15.64 -17.22
C PHE A 497 14.39 14.15 -17.55
N GLU A 498 15.26 13.76 -18.50
CA GLU A 498 15.54 12.35 -18.79
C GLU A 498 16.22 11.66 -17.60
N ASP A 499 17.18 12.32 -16.95
CA ASP A 499 17.86 11.81 -15.74
C ASP A 499 16.86 11.54 -14.62
N TYR A 500 15.92 12.47 -14.42
CA TYR A 500 14.85 12.33 -13.45
C TYR A 500 14.02 11.09 -13.69
N LEU A 501 13.49 10.89 -14.90
CA LEU A 501 12.66 9.73 -15.21
C LEU A 501 13.44 8.43 -15.00
N LEU A 502 14.68 8.36 -15.47
CA LEU A 502 15.49 7.15 -15.28
C LEU A 502 15.75 6.89 -13.78
N PHE A 503 16.11 7.91 -13.00
CA PHE A 503 16.43 7.74 -11.58
C PHE A 503 15.21 7.32 -10.76
N ILE A 504 14.07 8.01 -10.89
CA ILE A 504 12.89 7.68 -10.09
C ILE A 504 12.36 6.27 -10.39
N SER A 505 12.57 5.75 -11.61
CA SER A 505 12.18 4.38 -11.95
C SER A 505 12.92 3.32 -11.14
N THR A 506 14.11 3.64 -10.64
CA THR A 506 14.91 2.73 -9.79
C THR A 506 14.36 2.61 -8.37
N ARG A 507 13.38 3.44 -7.97
CA ARG A 507 12.58 3.22 -6.75
C ARG A 507 11.74 1.93 -6.83
N GLY A 508 11.48 1.45 -8.04
CA GLY A 508 10.84 0.16 -8.30
C GLY A 508 9.31 0.15 -8.34
N ASN A 509 8.65 1.29 -8.08
CA ASN A 509 7.19 1.40 -8.16
C ASN A 509 6.66 1.05 -9.56
N ALA A 510 5.60 0.24 -9.60
CA ALA A 510 4.93 -0.18 -10.83
C ALA A 510 4.15 0.95 -11.49
N PHE A 511 3.59 1.81 -10.65
CA PHE A 511 2.56 2.73 -11.04
C PHE A 511 3.16 4.09 -11.37
N TRP A 512 3.03 4.50 -12.63
CA TRP A 512 3.46 5.80 -13.11
C TRP A 512 2.27 6.60 -13.60
N GLU A 513 2.04 7.70 -12.91
CA GLU A 513 1.00 8.66 -13.23
C GLU A 513 1.66 9.92 -13.76
N PHE A 514 1.69 10.05 -15.09
CA PHE A 514 2.26 11.17 -15.81
C PHE A 514 1.42 12.42 -15.56
N HIS A 515 1.86 13.23 -14.60
CA HIS A 515 1.30 14.54 -14.32
C HIS A 515 2.02 15.59 -15.16
N TYR A 516 1.63 15.66 -16.44
CA TYR A 516 2.25 16.53 -17.43
C TYR A 516 1.31 17.65 -17.89
N SER A 517 1.87 18.80 -18.24
CA SER A 517 1.18 19.77 -19.08
C SER A 517 1.79 19.74 -20.47
N TYR A 518 1.01 19.37 -21.48
CA TYR A 518 1.51 19.26 -22.86
C TYR A 518 2.11 20.60 -23.38
N THR A 519 1.64 21.73 -22.84
CA THR A 519 2.14 23.08 -23.13
C THR A 519 3.56 23.35 -22.63
N MET A 520 4.09 22.51 -21.73
CA MET A 520 5.46 22.59 -21.22
C MET A 520 6.43 21.67 -21.97
N PHE A 521 5.94 20.88 -22.93
CA PHE A 521 6.77 19.94 -23.68
C PHE A 521 7.12 20.50 -25.06
N ASP A 522 8.42 20.49 -25.37
CA ASP A 522 8.93 20.59 -26.73
C ASP A 522 9.18 19.20 -27.32
N GLN A 523 9.48 19.13 -28.62
CA GLN A 523 9.69 17.85 -29.31
C GLN A 523 10.86 17.04 -28.73
N GLU A 524 11.92 17.69 -28.27
CA GLU A 524 13.08 16.99 -27.73
C GLU A 524 12.79 16.40 -26.36
N ARG A 525 11.98 17.10 -25.53
CA ARG A 525 11.48 16.57 -24.26
C ARG A 525 10.55 15.37 -24.46
N TRP A 526 9.68 15.39 -25.48
CA TRP A 526 8.87 14.22 -25.82
C TRP A 526 9.71 13.02 -26.24
N LYS A 527 10.77 13.24 -27.04
CA LYS A 527 11.73 12.18 -27.39
C LYS A 527 12.49 11.65 -26.17
N ALA A 528 12.91 12.52 -25.26
CA ALA A 528 13.57 12.14 -24.02
C ALA A 528 12.66 11.31 -23.10
N ASN A 529 11.41 11.75 -22.92
CA ASN A 529 10.37 10.97 -22.24
C ASN A 529 10.25 9.58 -22.84
N ALA A 530 10.14 9.48 -24.17
CA ALA A 530 9.97 8.20 -24.84
C ALA A 530 11.18 7.27 -24.70
N ARG A 531 12.42 7.80 -24.71
CA ARG A 531 13.62 6.99 -24.45
C ARG A 531 13.62 6.45 -23.02
N ALA A 532 13.34 7.29 -22.03
CA ALA A 532 13.28 6.87 -20.64
C ALA A 532 12.17 5.82 -20.42
N VAL A 533 10.96 6.06 -20.88
CA VAL A 533 9.82 5.13 -20.72
C VAL A 533 10.12 3.77 -21.37
N LYS A 534 10.70 3.74 -22.57
CA LYS A 534 11.09 2.47 -23.23
C LYS A 534 12.20 1.73 -22.48
N TRP A 535 13.15 2.46 -21.90
CA TRP A 535 14.15 1.85 -21.03
C TRP A 535 13.48 1.22 -19.81
N ILE A 536 12.56 1.93 -19.15
CA ILE A 536 11.82 1.41 -17.99
C ILE A 536 11.02 0.16 -18.36
N GLU A 537 10.27 0.18 -19.46
CA GLU A 537 9.51 -0.99 -19.95
C GLU A 537 10.39 -2.23 -20.13
N ASN A 538 11.58 -2.07 -20.72
CA ASN A 538 12.52 -3.17 -20.96
C ASN A 538 13.22 -3.66 -19.69
N ASN A 539 13.16 -2.89 -18.61
CA ASN A 539 13.89 -3.16 -17.36
C ASN A 539 12.98 -3.41 -16.16
N TYR A 540 11.66 -3.22 -16.29
CA TYR A 540 10.75 -3.22 -15.15
C TYR A 540 10.73 -4.55 -14.37
N SER A 541 10.93 -5.69 -15.06
CA SER A 541 11.04 -6.99 -14.39
C SER A 541 12.16 -7.01 -13.34
N THR A 542 13.24 -6.25 -13.56
CA THR A 542 14.32 -6.05 -12.61
C THR A 542 14.05 -4.90 -11.66
N LEU A 543 13.59 -3.74 -12.16
CA LEU A 543 13.39 -2.53 -11.35
C LEU A 543 12.44 -2.76 -10.15
N LYS A 544 11.42 -3.62 -10.30
CA LYS A 544 10.46 -3.96 -9.23
C LYS A 544 11.09 -4.62 -8.00
N HIS A 545 12.33 -5.14 -8.10
CA HIS A 545 13.09 -5.74 -7.01
C HIS A 545 14.05 -4.74 -6.34
N SER A 546 13.64 -3.47 -6.27
CA SER A 546 14.43 -2.37 -5.74
C SER A 546 14.63 -2.46 -4.22
N GLN A 547 15.84 -2.10 -3.78
CA GLN A 547 16.20 -1.84 -2.40
C GLN A 547 16.97 -0.52 -2.32
N MET A 548 16.62 0.35 -1.38
CA MET A 548 17.35 1.60 -1.15
C MET A 548 18.72 1.32 -0.51
N ILE A 549 19.77 1.98 -0.98
CA ILE A 549 21.16 1.84 -0.49
C ILE A 549 21.84 3.20 -0.30
N GLY A 550 22.96 3.19 0.40
CA GLY A 550 23.80 4.37 0.62
C GLY A 550 23.39 5.18 1.85
N GLY A 551 23.67 6.48 1.80
CA GLY A 551 23.45 7.42 2.89
C GLY A 551 22.05 8.02 2.93
N LYS A 552 21.90 9.07 3.74
CA LYS A 552 20.64 9.78 3.96
C LYS A 552 20.48 10.94 2.98
N PRO A 553 19.39 10.97 2.18
CA PRO A 553 19.07 12.10 1.31
C PRO A 553 18.94 13.43 2.09
N SER A 554 18.41 13.38 3.32
CA SER A 554 18.20 14.56 4.19
C SER A 554 19.50 15.18 4.72
N GLU A 555 20.60 14.43 4.71
CA GLU A 555 21.93 14.90 5.10
C GLU A 555 22.81 15.21 3.87
N PHE A 556 22.22 15.19 2.67
CA PHE A 556 22.91 15.37 1.39
C PHE A 556 24.03 14.34 1.12
N GLU A 557 23.93 13.14 1.70
CA GLU A 557 24.84 12.04 1.42
C GLU A 557 24.52 11.38 0.08
N ILE A 558 25.47 10.64 -0.52
CA ILE A 558 25.20 9.84 -1.73
C ILE A 558 24.30 8.66 -1.35
N TYR A 559 23.24 8.44 -2.12
CA TYR A 559 22.29 7.35 -1.92
C TYR A 559 21.79 6.83 -3.28
N GLY A 560 21.05 5.72 -3.28
CA GLY A 560 20.38 5.27 -4.50
C GLY A 560 19.65 3.95 -4.30
N TYR A 561 19.54 3.17 -5.37
CA TYR A 561 18.75 1.95 -5.38
C TYR A 561 19.49 0.81 -6.07
N ARG A 562 19.32 -0.39 -5.52
CA ARG A 562 19.84 -1.65 -6.05
C ARG A 562 18.67 -2.56 -6.40
N CYS A 563 18.51 -2.86 -7.67
CA CYS A 563 17.45 -3.73 -8.19
C CYS A 563 18.06 -5.04 -8.65
N ILE A 564 17.69 -6.17 -8.04
CA ILE A 564 18.27 -7.50 -8.36
C ILE A 564 17.17 -8.45 -8.80
N ASP A 565 17.25 -8.92 -10.04
CA ASP A 565 16.42 -9.98 -10.58
C ASP A 565 17.23 -11.29 -10.59
N GLU A 566 17.07 -12.08 -9.53
CA GLU A 566 17.82 -13.33 -9.35
C GLU A 566 17.48 -14.38 -10.44
N ASP A 567 16.27 -14.34 -11.00
CA ASP A 567 15.80 -15.33 -11.99
C ASP A 567 16.55 -15.22 -13.32
N VAL A 568 16.93 -13.99 -13.71
CA VAL A 568 17.69 -13.73 -14.95
C VAL A 568 19.11 -13.22 -14.68
N GLY A 569 19.51 -13.14 -13.41
CA GLY A 569 20.82 -12.66 -12.98
C GLY A 569 21.10 -11.19 -13.31
N LYS A 570 20.07 -10.36 -13.53
CA LYS A 570 20.23 -8.96 -13.94
C LYS A 570 20.21 -8.05 -12.73
N GLU A 571 21.12 -7.08 -12.71
CA GLU A 571 21.22 -6.07 -11.66
C GLU A 571 21.23 -4.66 -12.28
N ILE A 572 20.45 -3.76 -11.68
CA ILE A 572 20.45 -2.33 -11.99
C ILE A 572 20.78 -1.58 -10.72
N LEU A 573 21.76 -0.68 -10.81
CA LEU A 573 22.22 0.15 -9.71
C LEU A 573 22.05 1.61 -10.09
N SER A 574 21.47 2.40 -9.19
CA SER A 574 21.47 3.86 -9.27
C SER A 574 22.17 4.47 -8.06
N LEU A 575 22.84 5.59 -8.28
CA LEU A 575 23.40 6.44 -7.22
C LEU A 575 23.11 7.90 -7.57
N ARG A 576 22.92 8.73 -6.56
CA ARG A 576 22.74 10.16 -6.69
C ARG A 576 23.53 10.89 -5.62
N ASN A 577 24.27 11.92 -6.04
CA ASN A 577 24.84 12.92 -5.15
C ASN A 577 23.90 14.14 -5.07
N PRO A 578 23.12 14.34 -3.98
CA PRO A 578 22.28 15.52 -3.81
C PRO A 578 23.06 16.80 -3.49
N ALA A 579 24.35 16.72 -3.14
CA ALA A 579 25.11 17.84 -2.62
C ALA A 579 25.65 18.77 -3.72
N SER A 580 25.93 20.01 -3.32
CA SER A 580 26.58 21.04 -4.14
C SER A 580 28.10 20.87 -4.29
N HIS A 581 28.66 19.79 -3.76
CA HIS A 581 30.08 19.47 -3.79
C HIS A 581 30.26 17.98 -4.10
N SER A 582 31.45 17.59 -4.59
CA SER A 582 31.76 16.18 -4.79
C SER A 582 31.75 15.44 -3.46
N ALA A 583 31.16 14.24 -3.45
CA ALA A 583 31.08 13.38 -2.27
C ALA A 583 31.56 11.97 -2.63
N THR A 584 31.91 11.18 -1.61
CA THR A 584 32.35 9.79 -1.77
C THR A 584 31.37 8.82 -1.12
N ILE A 585 31.27 7.63 -1.70
CA ILE A 585 30.49 6.52 -1.16
C ILE A 585 31.30 5.23 -1.20
N GLN A 586 31.22 4.46 -0.13
CA GLN A 586 31.73 3.10 -0.03
C GLN A 586 30.57 2.13 -0.30
N LEU A 587 30.76 1.21 -1.27
CA LEU A 587 29.78 0.18 -1.61
C LEU A 587 30.37 -1.20 -1.39
N ASP A 588 30.03 -1.81 -0.26
CA ASP A 588 30.52 -3.14 0.07
C ASP A 588 29.93 -4.19 -0.87
N ASN A 589 30.79 -5.06 -1.42
CA ASN A 589 30.44 -6.11 -2.37
C ASN A 589 29.88 -5.63 -3.72
N ILE A 590 30.07 -4.36 -4.08
CA ILE A 590 29.68 -3.82 -5.39
C ILE A 590 30.90 -3.18 -6.06
N ASN A 591 31.35 -3.80 -7.16
CA ASN A 591 32.36 -3.22 -8.03
C ASN A 591 31.70 -2.58 -9.27
N LEU A 592 31.68 -1.25 -9.36
CA LEU A 592 31.09 -0.50 -10.47
C LEU A 592 31.79 -0.78 -11.82
N SER A 593 33.03 -1.30 -11.83
CA SER A 593 33.68 -1.68 -13.08
C SER A 593 33.03 -2.89 -13.76
N ASP A 594 32.24 -3.67 -13.01
CA ASP A 594 31.49 -4.81 -13.53
C ASP A 594 30.18 -4.39 -14.24
N TYR A 595 29.81 -3.10 -14.15
CA TYR A 595 28.57 -2.58 -14.69
C TYR A 595 28.82 -1.77 -15.96
N GLN A 596 27.88 -1.87 -16.90
CA GLN A 596 27.78 -0.95 -18.01
C GLN A 596 27.03 0.30 -17.58
N LEU A 597 27.63 1.48 -17.80
CA LEU A 597 26.96 2.74 -17.52
C LEU A 597 25.81 2.97 -18.51
N VAL A 598 24.63 3.24 -17.98
CA VAL A 598 23.44 3.71 -18.70
C VAL A 598 23.41 5.24 -18.71
N ARG A 599 23.75 5.87 -17.57
CA ARG A 599 23.72 7.32 -17.39
C ARG A 599 24.73 7.74 -16.32
N GLY A 600 25.27 8.96 -16.47
CA GLY A 600 26.19 9.57 -15.50
C GLY A 600 27.61 9.03 -15.58
N ASP A 601 28.46 9.55 -14.71
CA ASP A 601 29.88 9.19 -14.58
C ASP A 601 30.26 9.10 -13.09
N TYR A 602 31.34 8.39 -12.80
CA TYR A 602 31.93 8.28 -11.47
C TYR A 602 33.46 8.24 -11.56
N LYS A 603 34.12 8.50 -10.43
CA LYS A 603 35.57 8.32 -10.29
C LYS A 603 35.86 7.27 -9.22
N ALA A 604 36.45 6.16 -9.61
CA ALA A 604 36.93 5.14 -8.68
C ALA A 604 38.12 5.67 -7.87
N LEU A 605 38.01 5.64 -6.54
CA LEU A 605 39.11 5.91 -5.61
C LEU A 605 39.77 4.61 -5.17
N THR A 606 38.96 3.57 -4.95
CA THR A 606 39.38 2.18 -4.71
C THR A 606 38.46 1.21 -5.47
N GLU A 607 38.59 -0.10 -5.27
CA GLU A 607 37.67 -1.12 -5.85
C GLU A 607 36.23 -1.01 -5.32
N THR A 608 36.00 -0.32 -4.21
CA THR A 608 34.69 -0.22 -3.54
C THR A 608 34.34 1.21 -3.10
N GLU A 609 35.21 2.18 -3.36
CA GLU A 609 35.02 3.60 -3.02
C GLU A 609 34.96 4.46 -4.28
N TYR A 610 33.91 5.27 -4.40
CA TYR A 610 33.62 6.07 -5.59
C TYR A 610 33.30 7.51 -5.23
N GLU A 611 33.83 8.45 -6.02
CA GLU A 611 33.53 9.88 -5.96
C GLU A 611 32.51 10.24 -7.06
N LEU A 612 31.42 10.91 -6.68
CA LEU A 612 30.43 11.50 -7.59
C LEU A 612 30.53 13.02 -7.53
N ALA A 613 30.46 13.67 -8.69
CA ALA A 613 30.41 15.13 -8.80
C ALA A 613 29.09 15.69 -8.21
N PRO A 614 29.00 17.00 -7.95
CA PRO A 614 27.78 17.63 -7.44
C PRO A 614 26.56 17.27 -8.30
N TYR A 615 25.42 17.04 -7.66
CA TYR A 615 24.13 16.83 -8.34
C TYR A 615 24.07 15.69 -9.38
N THR A 616 25.05 14.79 -9.36
CA THR A 616 25.18 13.71 -10.35
C THR A 616 24.18 12.59 -10.07
N ILE A 617 23.56 12.09 -11.14
CA ILE A 617 22.80 10.82 -11.17
C ILE A 617 23.62 9.82 -11.98
N LEU A 618 23.87 8.66 -11.39
CA LEU A 618 24.53 7.51 -12.01
C LEU A 618 23.52 6.38 -12.12
N ILE A 619 23.45 5.73 -13.28
CA ILE A 619 22.68 4.50 -13.48
C ILE A 619 23.56 3.52 -14.24
N ALA A 620 23.66 2.31 -13.73
CA ALA A 620 24.49 1.26 -14.28
C ALA A 620 23.75 -0.08 -14.28
N GLU A 621 24.00 -0.90 -15.28
CA GLU A 621 23.38 -2.22 -15.44
C GLU A 621 24.45 -3.31 -15.54
N LYS A 622 24.17 -4.46 -14.94
CA LYS A 622 24.99 -5.66 -15.03
C LYS A 622 24.10 -6.83 -15.43
N LEU A 623 24.45 -7.46 -16.55
CA LEU A 623 23.81 -8.71 -16.97
C LEU A 623 24.58 -9.88 -16.33
N GLY A 624 23.84 -10.80 -15.70
CA GLY A 624 24.37 -12.09 -15.26
C GLY A 624 24.87 -12.86 -16.47
N GLY A 625 26.08 -13.40 -16.35
CA GLY A 625 26.73 -14.22 -17.38
C GLY A 625 26.14 -15.62 -17.50
#